data_AF-A0A1W9XHY2-F1
#
_entry.id   AF-A0A1W9XHY2-F1
#
_cell.length_a   1.000
_cell.length_b   1.000
_cell.length_c   1.000
_cell.angle_alpha   90.00
_cell.angle_beta   90.00
_cell.angle_gamma   90.00
#
_symmetry.space_group_name_H-M   'P 1'
#
loop_
_entity.id
_entity.type
_entity.pdbx_description
1 polymer ?
#
loop_
_entity_poly.entity_id
_entity_poly.type
_entity_poly.pdbx_seq_one_letter_code
_entity_poly.pdbx_strand_id
1 'polypeptide(L)'
;MMYQKTALIVSILMMMSGCAVIQEFVQKPQISFEGLSLKNMSLSEGDMVFRLRVTNPNPMGATLRNVSYNLKINDREFLKDVLEQNITLAAGGSSMVEVPLTINYLNFFESVRDFIGSDKIVYDLSGSAGIGPFDIPYHTNGDFPVPKLPRVSLKNVSVADFSLTGASVICAIDLKNPNSFAMNMSGLSYSIALDGKKLAEGIAENVSPMNEKGSTVIKVPIRMNFFELGRSAYRMLKKSSSDYELKGEMKFSLPQAGEKSFPFQKSGRVSFSH
;
A
#
# COMPACT_ATOMS: atom_id res chain seq x y z
N MET A 1 -62.47 -14.36 -53.20
CA MET A 1 -62.01 -13.15 -52.48
C MET A 1 -61.95 -13.31 -50.94
N MET A 2 -62.64 -14.28 -50.33
CA MET A 2 -62.67 -14.46 -48.87
C MET A 2 -61.41 -15.14 -48.30
N TYR A 3 -60.77 -16.05 -49.06
CA TYR A 3 -59.55 -16.76 -48.66
C TYR A 3 -58.27 -15.91 -48.67
N GLN A 4 -58.22 -14.83 -49.47
CA GLN A 4 -57.07 -13.92 -49.50
C GLN A 4 -57.03 -12.99 -48.28
N LYS A 5 -58.21 -12.61 -47.74
CA LYS A 5 -58.30 -11.77 -46.55
C LYS A 5 -57.95 -12.55 -45.27
N THR A 6 -58.30 -13.84 -45.20
CA THR A 6 -57.93 -14.71 -44.07
C THR A 6 -56.44 -15.07 -44.05
N ALA A 7 -55.81 -15.30 -45.21
CA ALA A 7 -54.37 -15.54 -45.30
C ALA A 7 -53.52 -14.33 -44.84
N LEU A 8 -53.97 -13.10 -45.14
CA LEU A 8 -53.30 -11.87 -44.72
C LEU A 8 -53.34 -11.69 -43.19
N ILE A 9 -54.46 -12.04 -42.56
CA ILE A 9 -54.67 -11.92 -41.11
C ILE A 9 -53.81 -12.95 -40.34
N VAL A 10 -53.68 -14.18 -40.85
CA VAL A 10 -52.85 -15.23 -40.23
C VAL A 10 -51.35 -14.89 -40.32
N SER A 11 -50.89 -14.32 -41.44
CA SER A 11 -49.49 -13.88 -41.61
C SER A 11 -49.10 -12.75 -40.65
N ILE A 12 -50.00 -11.78 -40.45
CA ILE A 12 -49.79 -10.68 -39.49
C ILE A 12 -49.75 -11.20 -38.04
N LEU A 13 -50.57 -12.20 -37.69
CA LEU A 13 -50.59 -12.79 -36.35
C LEU A 13 -49.30 -13.58 -36.01
N MET A 14 -48.67 -14.23 -37.00
CA MET A 14 -47.38 -14.91 -36.82
C MET A 14 -46.21 -13.94 -36.66
N MET A 15 -46.27 -12.75 -37.27
CA MET A 15 -45.20 -11.74 -37.11
C MET A 15 -45.23 -11.05 -35.74
N MET A 16 -46.39 -10.97 -35.07
CA MET A 16 -46.50 -10.32 -33.75
C MET A 16 -46.08 -11.21 -32.57
N SER A 17 -45.98 -12.54 -32.74
CA SER A 17 -45.50 -13.45 -31.70
C SER A 17 -43.98 -13.61 -31.66
N GLY A 18 -43.26 -13.20 -32.71
CA GLY A 18 -41.79 -13.30 -32.78
C GLY A 18 -41.04 -12.39 -31.80
N CYS A 19 -41.58 -11.21 -31.48
CA CYS A 19 -40.88 -10.24 -30.62
C CYS A 19 -40.93 -10.61 -29.13
N ALA A 20 -41.95 -11.33 -28.67
CA ALA A 20 -42.06 -11.75 -27.26
C ALA A 20 -41.15 -12.94 -26.92
N VAL A 21 -40.88 -13.83 -27.89
CA VAL A 21 -40.07 -15.04 -27.68
C VAL A 21 -38.56 -14.73 -27.61
N ILE A 22 -38.08 -13.67 -28.26
CA ILE A 22 -36.66 -13.29 -28.25
C ILE A 22 -36.22 -12.83 -26.85
N GLN A 23 -37.11 -12.23 -26.07
CA GLN A 23 -36.80 -11.69 -24.75
C GLN A 23 -36.59 -12.78 -23.68
N GLU A 24 -37.09 -14.00 -23.92
CA GLU A 24 -36.92 -15.17 -23.06
C GLU A 24 -35.58 -15.90 -23.28
N PHE A 25 -34.91 -15.67 -24.42
CA PHE A 25 -33.67 -16.37 -24.80
C PHE A 25 -32.38 -15.61 -24.46
N VAL A 26 -32.44 -14.32 -24.08
CA VAL A 26 -31.25 -13.54 -23.71
C VAL A 26 -30.98 -13.68 -22.21
N GLN A 27 -29.90 -14.37 -21.87
CA GLN A 27 -29.46 -14.61 -20.51
C GLN A 27 -28.68 -13.39 -19.97
N LYS A 28 -28.86 -13.09 -18.69
CA LYS A 28 -28.13 -12.00 -18.02
C LYS A 28 -26.62 -12.32 -17.97
N PRO A 29 -25.75 -11.41 -18.42
CA PRO A 29 -24.32 -11.50 -18.17
C PRO A 29 -24.00 -11.54 -16.68
N GLN A 30 -22.81 -12.04 -16.34
CA GLN A 30 -22.36 -12.22 -14.96
C GLN A 30 -21.07 -11.44 -14.72
N ILE A 31 -20.95 -10.84 -13.54
CA ILE A 31 -19.74 -10.19 -13.06
C ILE A 31 -19.28 -10.93 -11.80
N SER A 32 -18.02 -11.31 -11.76
CA SER A 32 -17.40 -11.96 -10.61
C SER A 32 -16.09 -11.26 -10.25
N PHE A 33 -15.81 -11.15 -8.95
CA PHE A 33 -14.55 -10.58 -8.48
C PHE A 33 -13.46 -11.65 -8.49
N GLU A 34 -12.38 -11.40 -9.23
CA GLU A 34 -11.26 -12.33 -9.36
C GLU A 34 -10.13 -12.02 -8.40
N GLY A 35 -9.99 -10.74 -7.99
CA GLY A 35 -9.01 -10.36 -6.98
C GLY A 35 -8.54 -8.91 -7.08
N LEU A 36 -7.81 -8.50 -6.05
CA LEU A 36 -7.17 -7.19 -5.92
C LEU A 36 -5.67 -7.33 -6.21
N SER A 37 -5.13 -6.44 -7.03
CA SER A 37 -3.69 -6.31 -7.24
C SER A 37 -3.21 -4.96 -6.72
N LEU A 38 -2.09 -4.96 -6.00
CA LEU A 38 -1.46 -3.76 -5.43
C LEU A 38 -0.31 -3.33 -6.34
N LYS A 39 -0.36 -2.10 -6.85
CA LYS A 39 0.69 -1.50 -7.71
C LYS A 39 1.17 -0.19 -7.10
N ASN A 40 2.37 0.23 -7.47
CA ASN A 40 2.95 1.53 -7.10
C ASN A 40 2.81 1.89 -5.60
N MET A 41 3.06 0.91 -4.73
CA MET A 41 2.89 1.06 -3.28
C MET A 41 3.97 1.97 -2.68
N SER A 42 3.58 2.82 -1.73
CA SER A 42 4.46 3.72 -0.98
C SER A 42 4.00 3.88 0.48
N LEU A 43 4.57 4.82 1.24
CA LEU A 43 4.11 5.14 2.60
C LEU A 43 2.86 6.03 2.65
N SER A 44 2.55 6.77 1.58
CA SER A 44 1.41 7.69 1.54
C SER A 44 0.32 7.28 0.56
N GLU A 45 0.66 6.56 -0.50
CA GLU A 45 -0.28 6.15 -1.55
C GLU A 45 0.00 4.76 -2.11
N GLY A 46 -1.01 4.16 -2.73
CA GLY A 46 -0.83 2.98 -3.57
C GLY A 46 -2.05 2.70 -4.45
N ASP A 47 -1.78 2.01 -5.55
CA ASP A 47 -2.76 1.72 -6.58
C ASP A 47 -3.41 0.35 -6.34
N MET A 48 -4.72 0.38 -6.14
CA MET A 48 -5.58 -0.79 -6.01
C MET A 48 -6.20 -1.10 -7.36
N VAL A 49 -5.88 -2.25 -7.94
CA VAL A 49 -6.49 -2.70 -9.20
C VAL A 49 -7.43 -3.85 -8.92
N PHE A 50 -8.73 -3.54 -8.89
CA PHE A 50 -9.79 -4.54 -8.74
C PHE A 50 -10.06 -5.20 -10.08
N ARG A 51 -9.94 -6.52 -10.13
CA ARG A 51 -10.13 -7.31 -11.35
C ARG A 51 -11.49 -8.00 -11.31
N LEU A 52 -12.35 -7.62 -12.24
CA LEU A 52 -13.69 -8.17 -12.43
C LEU A 52 -13.69 -9.04 -13.69
N ARG A 53 -14.09 -10.31 -13.56
CA ARG A 53 -14.38 -11.15 -14.73
C ARG A 53 -15.83 -10.94 -15.13
N VAL A 54 -16.02 -10.54 -16.38
CA VAL A 54 -17.32 -10.36 -17.00
C VAL A 54 -17.55 -11.48 -18.00
N THR A 55 -18.63 -12.22 -17.84
CA THR A 55 -18.98 -13.39 -18.66
C THR A 55 -20.29 -13.14 -19.39
N ASN A 56 -20.25 -13.29 -20.72
CA ASN A 56 -21.41 -13.21 -21.58
C ASN A 56 -21.86 -14.64 -21.95
N PRO A 57 -22.93 -15.19 -21.33
CA PRO A 57 -23.42 -16.53 -21.64
C PRO A 57 -24.16 -16.62 -22.97
N ASN A 58 -24.44 -15.48 -23.63
CA ASN A 58 -25.27 -15.44 -24.83
C ASN A 58 -24.48 -15.86 -26.08
N PRO A 59 -25.14 -16.47 -27.08
CA PRO A 59 -24.53 -16.82 -28.36
C PRO A 59 -24.28 -15.59 -29.27
N MET A 60 -24.53 -14.38 -28.78
CA MET A 60 -24.28 -13.11 -29.46
C MET A 60 -23.33 -12.26 -28.63
N GLY A 61 -22.48 -11.47 -29.28
CA GLY A 61 -21.60 -10.53 -28.59
C GLY A 61 -22.36 -9.41 -27.89
N ALA A 62 -21.73 -8.81 -26.87
CA ALA A 62 -22.27 -7.68 -26.11
C ALA A 62 -21.19 -6.63 -25.88
N THR A 63 -21.59 -5.38 -25.64
CA THR A 63 -20.65 -4.32 -25.28
C THR A 63 -20.83 -3.95 -23.81
N LEU A 64 -19.73 -3.98 -23.06
CA LEU A 64 -19.64 -3.42 -21.73
C LEU A 64 -19.33 -1.94 -21.80
N ARG A 65 -20.11 -1.14 -21.08
CA ARG A 65 -20.02 0.31 -20.94
C ARG A 65 -20.26 0.73 -19.49
N ASN A 66 -19.80 1.94 -19.15
CA ASN A 66 -20.12 2.66 -17.93
C ASN A 66 -20.02 1.78 -16.67
N VAL A 67 -18.78 1.52 -16.23
CA VAL A 67 -18.54 0.77 -14.99
C VAL A 67 -18.58 1.76 -13.83
N SER A 68 -19.72 1.86 -13.17
CA SER A 68 -19.89 2.68 -11.98
C SER A 68 -19.29 1.97 -10.76
N TYR A 69 -18.67 2.72 -9.87
CA TYR A 69 -18.13 2.16 -8.63
C TYR A 69 -18.28 3.14 -7.46
N ASN A 70 -18.44 2.58 -6.26
CA ASN A 70 -18.40 3.25 -4.97
C ASN A 70 -17.47 2.43 -4.06
N LEU A 71 -16.32 3.01 -3.74
CA LEU A 71 -15.37 2.47 -2.79
C LEU A 71 -15.62 3.12 -1.42
N LYS A 72 -15.89 2.27 -0.43
CA LYS A 72 -15.90 2.62 0.99
C LYS A 72 -14.69 2.02 1.66
N ILE A 73 -14.13 2.76 2.62
CA ILE A 73 -13.02 2.31 3.45
C ILE A 73 -13.42 2.47 4.91
N ASN A 74 -13.31 1.39 5.69
CA ASN A 74 -13.81 1.33 7.08
C ASN A 74 -15.22 1.92 7.21
N ASP A 75 -16.13 1.46 6.33
CA ASP A 75 -17.53 1.89 6.23
C ASP A 75 -17.81 3.35 5.85
N ARG A 76 -16.76 4.15 5.59
CA ARG A 76 -16.88 5.54 5.12
C ARG A 76 -16.73 5.60 3.61
N GLU A 77 -17.64 6.31 2.94
CA GLU A 77 -17.53 6.57 1.49
C GLU A 77 -16.23 7.32 1.20
N PHE A 78 -15.41 6.76 0.30
CA PHE A 78 -14.11 7.32 -0.06
C PHE A 78 -14.14 7.93 -1.46
N LEU A 79 -14.61 7.16 -2.44
CA LEU A 79 -14.68 7.60 -3.82
C LEU A 79 -15.85 6.94 -4.53
N LYS A 80 -16.59 7.73 -5.30
CA LYS A 80 -17.63 7.26 -6.20
C LYS A 80 -17.44 7.89 -7.56
N ASP A 81 -17.38 7.07 -8.60
CA ASP A 81 -17.17 7.54 -9.97
C ASP A 81 -17.67 6.52 -11.01
N VAL A 82 -17.52 6.85 -12.29
CA VAL A 82 -17.85 5.99 -13.43
C VAL A 82 -16.66 5.89 -14.38
N LEU A 83 -16.20 4.66 -14.64
CA LEU A 83 -15.22 4.40 -15.71
C LEU A 83 -15.95 4.23 -17.04
N GLU A 84 -15.73 5.18 -17.94
CA GLU A 84 -16.15 5.04 -19.33
C GLU A 84 -15.27 4.00 -20.03
N GLN A 85 -15.80 2.79 -20.18
CA GLN A 85 -15.16 1.72 -20.94
C GLN A 85 -16.02 1.34 -22.15
N ASN A 86 -15.38 0.81 -23.18
CA ASN A 86 -16.05 0.24 -24.35
C ASN A 86 -15.37 -1.09 -24.68
N ILE A 87 -15.75 -2.14 -23.97
CA ILE A 87 -15.17 -3.48 -24.14
C ILE A 87 -16.18 -4.36 -24.88
N THR A 88 -15.75 -4.97 -25.98
CA THR A 88 -16.55 -5.94 -26.73
C THR A 88 -16.37 -7.33 -26.14
N LEU A 89 -17.45 -7.90 -25.61
CA LEU A 89 -17.55 -9.28 -25.15
C LEU A 89 -17.97 -10.16 -26.32
N ALA A 90 -17.19 -11.21 -26.59
CA ALA A 90 -17.55 -12.22 -27.57
C ALA A 90 -18.78 -13.03 -27.13
N ALA A 91 -19.42 -13.71 -28.09
CA ALA A 91 -20.45 -14.70 -27.82
C ALA A 91 -19.90 -15.84 -26.94
N GLY A 92 -20.58 -16.19 -25.87
CA GLY A 92 -20.14 -17.20 -24.89
C GLY A 92 -18.81 -16.85 -24.18
N GLY A 93 -18.31 -15.63 -24.36
CA GLY A 93 -16.97 -15.22 -23.98
C GLY A 93 -16.87 -14.64 -22.58
N SER A 94 -15.64 -14.45 -22.11
CA SER A 94 -15.34 -13.69 -20.89
C SER A 94 -14.24 -12.67 -21.14
N SER A 95 -14.27 -11.56 -20.39
CA SER A 95 -13.23 -10.54 -20.42
C SER A 95 -12.91 -10.06 -19.01
N MET A 96 -11.65 -9.65 -18.81
CA MET A 96 -11.19 -9.05 -17.56
C MET A 96 -11.33 -7.54 -17.64
N VAL A 97 -12.02 -6.97 -16.67
CA VAL A 97 -12.19 -5.54 -16.50
C VAL A 97 -11.40 -5.12 -15.26
N GLU A 98 -10.57 -4.11 -15.40
CA GLU A 98 -9.82 -3.53 -14.29
C GLU A 98 -10.47 -2.20 -13.85
N VAL A 99 -10.66 -2.05 -12.54
CA VAL A 99 -11.04 -0.79 -11.89
C VAL A 99 -9.82 -0.32 -11.09
N PRO A 100 -8.97 0.56 -11.67
CA PRO A 100 -7.77 1.07 -11.00
C PRO A 100 -8.12 2.28 -10.12
N LEU A 101 -7.83 2.18 -8.83
CA LEU A 101 -8.10 3.22 -7.83
C LEU A 101 -6.81 3.56 -7.07
N THR A 102 -6.41 4.82 -7.08
CA THR A 102 -5.30 5.29 -6.26
C THR A 102 -5.81 5.72 -4.89
N ILE A 103 -5.21 5.15 -3.84
CA ILE A 103 -5.60 5.36 -2.45
C ILE A 103 -4.52 6.15 -1.73
N ASN A 104 -4.87 7.27 -1.10
CA ASN A 104 -3.97 8.03 -0.22
C ASN A 104 -4.21 7.65 1.25
N TYR A 105 -3.26 6.93 1.85
CA TYR A 105 -3.39 6.38 3.19
C TYR A 105 -3.57 7.45 4.27
N LEU A 106 -2.93 8.60 4.09
CA LEU A 106 -2.93 9.68 5.08
C LEU A 106 -4.30 10.35 5.19
N ASN A 107 -5.17 10.19 4.20
CA ASN A 107 -6.54 10.69 4.26
C ASN A 107 -7.45 9.80 5.13
N PHE A 108 -7.08 8.54 5.42
CA PHE A 108 -7.89 7.67 6.27
C PHE A 108 -7.58 7.82 7.75
N PHE A 109 -6.33 8.14 8.07
CA PHE A 109 -5.85 8.22 9.45
C PHE A 109 -5.84 9.69 9.87
N GLU A 110 -6.64 10.01 10.88
CA GLU A 110 -6.71 11.37 11.44
C GLU A 110 -5.42 11.74 12.17
N SER A 111 -4.65 10.74 12.61
CA SER A 111 -3.35 10.93 13.25
C SER A 111 -2.30 9.89 12.82
N VAL A 112 -1.02 10.25 13.00
CA VAL A 112 0.11 9.34 12.80
C VAL A 112 0.04 8.12 13.73
N ARG A 113 -0.59 8.24 14.91
CA ARG A 113 -0.73 7.12 15.86
C ARG A 113 -1.67 6.05 15.32
N ASP A 114 -2.77 6.47 14.69
CA ASP A 114 -3.76 5.54 14.12
C ASP A 114 -3.16 4.77 12.93
N PHE A 115 -2.34 5.45 12.13
CA PHE A 115 -1.57 4.83 11.05
C PHE A 115 -0.60 3.76 11.58
N ILE A 116 0.18 4.08 12.63
CA ILE A 116 1.15 3.13 13.23
C ILE A 116 0.46 1.92 13.88
N GLY A 117 -0.75 2.11 14.44
CA GLY A 117 -1.49 1.07 15.14
C GLY A 117 -2.27 0.10 14.25
N SER A 118 -2.40 0.39 12.95
CA SER A 118 -3.24 -0.38 12.04
C SER A 118 -2.42 -1.30 11.13
N ASP A 119 -2.80 -2.57 11.03
CA ASP A 119 -2.11 -3.53 10.16
C ASP A 119 -2.77 -3.67 8.77
N LYS A 120 -4.07 -3.37 8.67
CA LYS A 120 -4.91 -3.59 7.50
C LYS A 120 -5.92 -2.48 7.33
N ILE A 121 -6.32 -2.22 6.09
CA ILE A 121 -7.44 -1.35 5.71
C ILE A 121 -8.55 -2.22 5.14
N VAL A 122 -9.75 -2.10 5.68
CA VAL A 122 -10.94 -2.82 5.19
C VAL A 122 -11.61 -1.99 4.11
N TYR A 123 -11.93 -2.61 2.99
CA TYR A 123 -12.64 -1.98 1.88
C TYR A 123 -13.96 -2.67 1.57
N ASP A 124 -14.88 -1.90 1.01
CA ASP A 124 -16.12 -2.36 0.40
C ASP A 124 -16.28 -1.64 -0.95
N LEU A 125 -16.27 -2.41 -2.03
CA LEU A 125 -16.41 -1.91 -3.40
C LEU A 125 -17.73 -2.41 -3.97
N SER A 126 -18.62 -1.48 -4.29
CA SER A 126 -19.91 -1.75 -4.94
C SER A 126 -20.02 -0.98 -6.25
N GLY A 127 -20.87 -1.42 -7.15
CA GLY A 127 -21.03 -0.76 -8.45
C GLY A 127 -21.98 -1.47 -9.38
N SER A 128 -22.05 -0.98 -10.62
CA SER A 128 -22.77 -1.63 -11.70
C SER A 128 -22.07 -1.41 -13.03
N ALA A 129 -22.22 -2.34 -13.96
CA ALA A 129 -21.74 -2.18 -15.33
C ALA A 129 -22.86 -2.43 -16.34
N GLY A 130 -22.96 -1.53 -17.32
CA GLY A 130 -23.88 -1.68 -18.44
C GLY A 130 -23.34 -2.69 -19.45
N ILE A 131 -24.04 -3.80 -19.67
CA ILE A 131 -23.67 -4.83 -20.64
C ILE A 131 -24.84 -5.06 -21.59
N GLY A 132 -24.72 -4.53 -22.81
CA GLY A 132 -25.84 -4.52 -23.76
C GLY A 132 -27.05 -3.79 -23.16
N PRO A 133 -28.23 -4.44 -23.04
CA PRO A 133 -29.42 -3.86 -22.42
C PRO A 133 -29.47 -4.03 -20.88
N PHE A 134 -28.51 -4.74 -20.27
CA PHE A 134 -28.52 -5.04 -18.85
C PHE A 134 -27.64 -4.06 -18.07
N ASP A 135 -28.07 -3.71 -16.87
CA ASP A 135 -27.21 -3.13 -15.84
C ASP A 135 -26.96 -4.20 -14.78
N ILE A 136 -25.72 -4.65 -14.66
CA ILE A 136 -25.34 -5.77 -13.79
C ILE A 136 -24.63 -5.21 -12.55
N PRO A 137 -25.24 -5.29 -11.36
CA PRO A 137 -24.59 -4.85 -10.13
C PRO A 137 -23.48 -5.83 -9.74
N TYR A 138 -22.46 -5.32 -9.06
CA TYR A 138 -21.42 -6.11 -8.45
C TYR A 138 -21.05 -5.55 -7.08
N HIS A 139 -20.53 -6.42 -6.21
CA HIS A 139 -20.10 -6.07 -4.87
C HIS A 139 -18.99 -7.00 -4.42
N THR A 140 -17.98 -6.44 -3.78
CA THR A 140 -16.89 -7.18 -3.16
C THR A 140 -16.36 -6.41 -1.96
N ASN A 141 -15.92 -7.12 -0.94
CA ASN A 141 -15.25 -6.55 0.22
C ASN A 141 -13.99 -7.36 0.55
N GLY A 142 -13.14 -6.79 1.38
CA GLY A 142 -11.91 -7.44 1.80
C GLY A 142 -10.99 -6.48 2.53
N ASP A 143 -9.72 -6.83 2.58
CA ASP A 143 -8.70 -5.99 3.18
C ASP A 143 -7.41 -5.93 2.35
N PHE A 144 -6.62 -4.89 2.59
CA PHE A 144 -5.26 -4.77 2.08
C PHE A 144 -4.32 -4.24 3.19
N PRO A 145 -3.02 -4.57 3.15
CA PRO A 145 -2.09 -4.19 4.21
C PRO A 145 -1.82 -2.68 4.24
N VAL A 146 -1.64 -2.13 5.44
CA VAL A 146 -1.14 -0.77 5.64
C VAL A 146 0.39 -0.77 5.50
N PRO A 147 0.98 0.18 4.75
CA PRO A 147 2.42 0.42 4.75
C PRO A 147 3.00 0.61 6.14
N LYS A 148 4.11 -0.07 6.44
CA LYS A 148 4.76 0.02 7.77
C LYS A 148 5.98 0.92 7.72
N LEU A 149 6.20 1.70 8.77
CA LEU A 149 7.46 2.45 8.91
C LEU A 149 8.66 1.49 9.03
N PRO A 150 9.86 1.89 8.55
CA PRO A 150 11.05 1.09 8.73
C PRO A 150 11.39 0.98 10.23
N ARG A 151 11.96 -0.16 10.61
CA ARG A 151 12.44 -0.37 11.97
C ARG A 151 13.83 0.21 12.10
N VAL A 152 14.00 1.13 13.06
CA VAL A 152 15.30 1.72 13.40
C VAL A 152 15.88 1.02 14.62
N SER A 153 17.13 0.60 14.54
CA SER A 153 17.84 -0.04 15.67
C SER A 153 19.34 0.24 15.63
N LEU A 154 20.00 0.09 16.77
CA LEU A 154 21.47 0.15 16.82
C LEU A 154 22.01 -1.28 16.68
N LYS A 155 22.66 -1.57 15.54
CA LYS A 155 23.12 -2.92 15.18
C LYS A 155 24.36 -3.34 15.94
N ASN A 156 25.38 -2.48 15.93
CA ASN A 156 26.63 -2.68 16.63
C ASN A 156 27.33 -1.34 16.87
N VAL A 157 28.27 -1.34 17.81
CA VAL A 157 29.19 -0.23 18.05
C VAL A 157 30.60 -0.73 17.82
N SER A 158 31.33 -0.15 16.88
CA SER A 158 32.73 -0.48 16.63
C SER A 158 33.63 0.52 17.33
N VAL A 159 34.65 0.03 18.03
CA VAL A 159 35.60 0.84 18.80
C VAL A 159 37.00 0.62 18.21
N ALA A 160 37.64 1.69 17.78
CA ALA A 160 39.00 1.72 17.28
C ALA A 160 39.83 2.76 18.04
N ASP A 161 41.15 2.72 17.89
CA ASP A 161 42.10 3.68 18.49
C ASP A 161 41.91 3.87 20.01
N PHE A 162 41.53 2.80 20.71
CA PHE A 162 41.20 2.87 22.13
C PHE A 162 42.46 3.09 22.98
N SER A 163 42.49 4.19 23.73
CA SER A 163 43.62 4.60 24.57
C SER A 163 43.15 5.08 25.95
N LEU A 164 44.06 5.58 26.78
CA LEU A 164 43.71 6.21 28.05
C LEU A 164 43.03 7.58 27.87
N THR A 165 43.26 8.24 26.74
CA THR A 165 42.81 9.62 26.49
C THR A 165 41.56 9.69 25.62
N GLY A 166 41.31 8.68 24.78
CA GLY A 166 40.15 8.66 23.90
C GLY A 166 39.98 7.39 23.09
N ALA A 167 38.97 7.39 22.23
CA ALA A 167 38.68 6.32 21.26
C ALA A 167 37.91 6.85 20.05
N SER A 168 38.07 6.16 18.92
CA SER A 168 37.26 6.32 17.71
C SER A 168 36.10 5.33 17.77
N VAL A 169 34.85 5.81 17.70
CA VAL A 169 33.66 4.96 17.80
C VAL A 169 32.81 5.11 16.54
N ILE A 170 32.33 3.99 16.00
CA ILE A 170 31.36 3.98 14.90
C ILE A 170 30.09 3.30 15.38
N CYS A 171 29.00 4.05 15.48
CA CYS A 171 27.67 3.50 15.73
C CYS A 171 27.00 3.15 14.41
N ALA A 172 26.62 1.89 14.22
CA ALA A 172 25.89 1.43 13.04
C ALA A 172 24.38 1.39 13.33
N ILE A 173 23.63 2.36 12.79
CA ILE A 173 22.17 2.39 12.85
C ILE A 173 21.63 1.58 11.67
N ASP A 174 20.85 0.54 11.96
CA ASP A 174 20.18 -0.31 10.97
C ASP A 174 18.74 0.16 10.76
N LEU A 175 18.39 0.34 9.49
CA LEU A 175 17.08 0.74 9.00
C LEU A 175 16.49 -0.40 8.19
N LYS A 176 15.59 -1.16 8.80
CA LYS A 176 14.99 -2.34 8.19
C LYS A 176 13.62 -2.03 7.61
N ASN A 177 13.47 -2.18 6.30
CA ASN A 177 12.21 -2.04 5.59
C ASN A 177 11.42 -3.35 5.66
N PRO A 178 10.24 -3.39 6.32
CA PRO A 178 9.40 -4.59 6.36
C PRO A 178 8.50 -4.75 5.12
N ASN A 179 8.38 -3.75 4.26
CA ASN A 179 7.41 -3.72 3.18
C ASN A 179 7.91 -4.39 1.90
N SER A 180 6.99 -4.78 1.02
CA SER A 180 7.25 -5.32 -0.32
C SER A 180 7.42 -4.23 -1.39
N PHE A 181 7.94 -3.08 -1.00
CA PHE A 181 8.28 -1.98 -1.90
C PHE A 181 9.47 -1.23 -1.34
N ALA A 182 10.27 -0.58 -2.19
CA ALA A 182 11.43 0.19 -1.76
C ALA A 182 11.01 1.51 -1.09
N MET A 183 11.78 1.96 -0.11
CA MET A 183 11.50 3.19 0.64
C MET A 183 12.69 4.14 0.61
N ASN A 184 12.38 5.41 0.35
CA ASN A 184 13.35 6.49 0.35
C ASN A 184 13.08 7.39 1.55
N MET A 185 14.07 7.53 2.42
CA MET A 185 14.00 8.42 3.58
C MET A 185 14.84 9.66 3.28
N SER A 186 14.26 10.85 3.39
CA SER A 186 14.97 12.10 3.11
C SER A 186 15.97 12.44 4.21
N GLY A 187 15.70 12.02 5.45
CA GLY A 187 16.68 12.11 6.53
C GLY A 187 16.28 11.37 7.80
N LEU A 188 17.23 11.23 8.70
CA LEU A 188 17.05 10.65 10.02
C LEU A 188 17.65 11.56 11.08
N SER A 189 16.82 12.19 11.93
CA SER A 189 17.34 12.74 13.17
C SER A 189 17.51 11.62 14.18
N TYR A 190 18.59 11.64 14.95
CA TYR A 190 18.89 10.61 15.92
C TYR A 190 19.56 11.18 17.17
N SER A 191 19.33 10.52 18.30
CA SER A 191 20.08 10.66 19.54
C SER A 191 20.36 9.24 20.06
N ILE A 192 21.64 8.93 20.24
CA ILE A 192 22.14 7.65 20.75
C ILE A 192 22.61 7.88 22.18
N ALA A 193 22.16 7.03 23.10
CA ALA A 193 22.69 6.91 24.45
C ALA A 193 23.10 5.47 24.74
N LEU A 194 24.18 5.31 25.51
CA LEU A 194 24.69 4.03 26.01
C LEU A 194 24.78 4.09 27.54
N ASP A 195 24.24 3.10 28.25
CA ASP A 195 24.11 3.07 29.71
C ASP A 195 23.53 4.40 30.28
N GLY A 196 22.54 4.98 29.58
CA GLY A 196 21.89 6.24 29.96
C GLY A 196 22.70 7.51 29.68
N LYS A 197 23.92 7.40 29.13
CA LYS A 197 24.76 8.54 28.75
C LYS A 197 24.62 8.82 27.26
N LYS A 198 24.24 10.05 26.92
CA LYS A 198 24.20 10.52 25.53
C LYS A 198 25.58 10.41 24.91
N LEU A 199 25.66 9.69 23.80
CA LEU A 199 26.89 9.44 23.05
C LEU A 199 26.98 10.31 21.80
N ALA A 200 25.88 10.45 21.06
CA ALA A 200 25.80 11.30 19.89
C ALA A 200 24.38 11.77 19.62
N GLU A 201 24.26 12.88 18.91
CA GLU A 201 23.05 13.31 18.24
C GLU A 201 23.40 13.93 16.89
N GLY A 202 22.46 13.90 15.96
CA GLY A 202 22.67 14.51 14.66
C GLY A 202 21.53 14.23 13.68
N ILE A 203 21.76 14.64 12.43
CA ILE A 203 20.86 14.39 11.31
C ILE A 203 21.69 13.69 10.24
N ALA A 204 21.24 12.51 9.81
CA ALA A 204 21.75 11.86 8.63
C ALA A 204 20.88 12.27 7.44
N GLU A 205 21.43 13.07 6.54
CA GLU A 205 20.82 13.43 5.26
C GLU A 205 21.25 12.42 4.18
N ASN A 206 20.48 12.34 3.08
CA ASN A 206 20.81 11.48 1.93
C ASN A 206 20.96 9.99 2.29
N VAL A 207 20.03 9.47 3.09
CA VAL A 207 20.02 8.05 3.47
C VAL A 207 19.77 7.19 2.23
N SER A 208 20.64 6.21 1.99
CA SER A 208 20.48 5.31 0.84
C SER A 208 19.10 4.62 0.85
N PRO A 209 18.47 4.44 -0.31
CA PRO A 209 17.20 3.74 -0.43
C PRO A 209 17.21 2.38 0.27
N MET A 210 16.15 2.07 1.00
CA MET A 210 15.93 0.72 1.53
C MET A 210 15.16 -0.09 0.50
N ASN A 211 15.77 -1.12 -0.07
CA ASN A 211 15.08 -2.06 -0.96
C ASN A 211 13.88 -2.73 -0.28
N GLU A 212 12.99 -3.33 -1.08
CA GLU A 212 11.89 -4.16 -0.55
C GLU A 212 12.41 -5.24 0.40
N LYS A 213 11.77 -5.38 1.56
CA LYS A 213 12.17 -6.31 2.64
C LYS A 213 13.66 -6.20 3.06
N GLY A 214 14.33 -5.11 2.68
CA GLY A 214 15.77 -4.92 2.80
C GLY A 214 16.19 -4.17 4.06
N SER A 215 17.49 -3.89 4.15
CA SER A 215 18.05 -3.05 5.19
C SER A 215 19.11 -2.10 4.65
N THR A 216 19.19 -0.91 5.25
CA THR A 216 20.24 0.09 5.02
C THR A 216 20.92 0.40 6.35
N VAL A 217 22.25 0.58 6.34
CA VAL A 217 23.02 0.93 7.54
C VAL A 217 23.58 2.33 7.42
N ILE A 218 23.31 3.18 8.42
CA ILE A 218 23.95 4.48 8.60
C ILE A 218 25.10 4.32 9.59
N LYS A 219 26.29 4.79 9.21
CA LYS A 219 27.48 4.81 10.08
C LYS A 219 27.66 6.20 10.67
N VAL A 220 27.62 6.29 12.00
CA VAL A 220 27.83 7.53 12.75
C VAL A 220 29.21 7.48 13.40
N PRO A 221 30.23 8.17 12.86
CA PRO A 221 31.55 8.25 13.46
C PRO A 221 31.57 9.27 14.61
N ILE A 222 32.17 8.90 15.72
CA ILE A 222 32.21 9.67 16.97
C ILE A 222 33.63 9.60 17.51
N ARG A 223 34.24 10.76 17.79
CA ARG A 223 35.52 10.83 18.50
C ARG A 223 35.25 11.11 19.96
N MET A 224 35.70 10.22 20.84
CA MET A 224 35.51 10.34 22.27
C MET A 224 36.78 10.85 22.93
N ASN A 225 36.66 11.91 23.72
CA ASN A 225 37.70 12.40 24.62
C ASN A 225 37.36 11.99 26.06
N PHE A 226 38.15 11.09 26.65
CA PHE A 226 37.88 10.57 28.00
C PHE A 226 38.24 11.55 29.12
N PHE A 227 39.03 12.59 28.84
CA PHE A 227 39.24 13.67 29.82
C PHE A 227 37.98 14.51 30.01
N GLU A 228 37.23 14.74 28.92
CA GLU A 228 35.96 15.48 28.94
C GLU A 228 34.81 14.60 29.45
N LEU A 229 34.72 13.36 28.97
CA LEU A 229 33.62 12.43 29.29
C LEU A 229 33.82 11.65 30.60
N GLY A 230 35.03 11.70 31.15
CA GLY A 230 35.45 11.07 32.39
C GLY A 230 35.56 9.53 32.32
N ARG A 231 36.04 8.96 33.44
CA ARG A 231 36.35 7.52 33.60
C ARG A 231 35.15 6.59 33.33
N SER A 232 33.93 7.09 33.40
CA SER A 232 32.72 6.32 33.09
C SER A 232 32.63 5.91 31.62
N ALA A 233 33.01 6.80 30.69
CA ALA A 233 33.01 6.51 29.25
C ALA A 233 34.09 5.47 28.88
N TYR A 234 35.30 5.61 29.45
CA TYR A 234 36.36 4.62 29.30
C TYR A 234 35.92 3.22 29.76
N ARG A 235 35.31 3.12 30.95
CA ARG A 235 34.83 1.83 31.49
C ARG A 235 33.70 1.24 30.66
N MET A 236 32.80 2.08 30.13
CA MET A 236 31.73 1.66 29.23
C MET A 236 32.31 0.96 28.00
N LEU A 237 33.20 1.62 27.26
CA LEU A 237 33.79 1.08 26.02
C LEU A 237 34.73 -0.12 26.24
N LYS A 238 35.19 -0.36 27.47
CA LYS A 238 35.93 -1.58 27.84
C LYS A 238 35.03 -2.82 27.96
N LYS A 239 33.71 -2.65 28.11
CA LYS A 239 32.74 -3.77 28.12
C LYS A 239 32.61 -4.37 26.71
N SER A 240 32.08 -5.59 26.63
CA SER A 240 31.72 -6.23 25.35
C SER A 240 30.33 -5.82 24.84
N SER A 241 29.50 -5.20 25.69
CA SER A 241 28.16 -4.72 25.32
C SER A 241 27.67 -3.67 26.31
N SER A 242 26.66 -2.91 25.91
CA SER A 242 25.99 -1.91 26.74
C SER A 242 24.50 -1.85 26.40
N ASP A 243 23.68 -1.42 27.35
CA ASP A 243 22.29 -1.10 27.06
C ASP A 243 22.26 0.23 26.29
N TYR A 244 21.42 0.32 25.26
CA TYR A 244 21.29 1.50 24.43
C TYR A 244 19.88 2.05 24.43
N GLU A 245 19.79 3.35 24.19
CA GLU A 245 18.58 4.04 23.78
C GLU A 245 18.89 4.81 22.49
N LEU A 246 18.03 4.65 21.49
CA LEU A 246 18.09 5.35 20.22
C LEU A 246 16.73 5.97 19.95
N LYS A 247 16.68 7.29 19.77
CA LYS A 247 15.44 8.03 19.50
C LYS A 247 15.65 9.11 18.45
N GLY A 248 14.57 9.54 17.82
CA GLY A 248 14.60 10.64 16.86
C GLY A 248 13.39 10.64 15.95
N GLU A 249 13.56 11.17 14.74
CA GLU A 249 12.52 11.27 13.73
C GLU A 249 13.02 10.79 12.36
N MET A 250 12.21 9.97 11.70
CA MET A 250 12.39 9.59 10.30
C MET A 250 11.66 10.62 9.43
N LYS A 251 12.37 11.23 8.47
CA LYS A 251 11.80 12.19 7.54
C LYS A 251 11.57 11.54 6.18
N PHE A 252 10.37 11.71 5.64
CA PHE A 252 10.00 11.23 4.32
C PHE A 252 9.41 12.36 3.50
N SER A 253 9.80 12.44 2.23
CA SER A 253 9.14 13.30 1.24
C SER A 253 8.04 12.47 0.57
N LEU A 254 6.79 12.69 0.97
CA LEU A 254 5.64 11.89 0.54
C LEU A 254 4.89 12.60 -0.60
N PRO A 255 4.51 11.86 -1.67
CA PRO A 255 3.62 12.38 -2.70
C PRO A 255 2.36 13.04 -2.12
N GLN A 256 2.01 14.22 -2.63
CA GLN A 256 0.83 15.02 -2.25
C GLN A 256 0.78 15.55 -0.79
N ALA A 257 1.48 14.89 0.14
CA ALA A 257 1.50 15.24 1.56
C ALA A 257 2.75 16.05 1.99
N GLY A 258 3.74 16.19 1.11
CA GLY A 258 4.97 16.91 1.37
C GLY A 258 5.90 16.17 2.34
N GLU A 259 6.77 16.92 3.02
CA GLU A 259 7.63 16.33 4.04
C GLU A 259 6.86 15.96 5.31
N LYS A 260 7.05 14.73 5.78
CA LYS A 260 6.48 14.23 7.04
C LYS A 260 7.58 13.64 7.92
N SER A 261 7.51 13.98 9.21
CA SER A 261 8.34 13.40 10.27
C SER A 261 7.56 12.34 11.04
N PHE A 262 8.19 11.19 11.27
CA PHE A 262 7.65 10.10 12.08
C PHE A 262 8.59 9.84 13.26
N PRO A 263 8.16 10.07 14.51
CA PRO A 263 9.02 9.84 15.66
C PRO A 263 9.26 8.35 15.88
N PHE A 264 10.43 8.01 16.42
CA PHE A 264 10.74 6.65 16.84
C PHE A 264 11.57 6.65 18.12
N GLN A 265 11.46 5.57 18.88
CA GLN A 265 12.30 5.28 20.04
C GLN A 265 12.52 3.78 20.11
N LYS A 266 13.77 3.38 20.32
CA LYS A 266 14.18 1.99 20.45
C LYS A 266 15.24 1.86 21.54
N SER A 267 14.96 0.97 22.49
CA SER A 267 15.94 0.55 23.51
C SER A 267 16.29 -0.92 23.34
N GLY A 268 17.46 -1.31 23.80
CA GLY A 268 17.93 -2.70 23.72
C GLY A 268 19.35 -2.86 24.26
N ARG A 269 20.00 -3.97 23.90
CA ARG A 269 21.42 -4.21 24.19
C ARG A 269 22.20 -4.28 22.89
N VAL A 270 23.36 -3.63 22.85
CA VAL A 270 24.24 -3.60 21.67
C VAL A 270 25.61 -4.15 22.03
N SER A 271 26.19 -4.97 21.15
CA SER A 271 27.54 -5.49 21.29
C SER A 271 28.57 -4.48 20.77
N PHE A 272 29.73 -4.47 21.42
CA PHE A 272 30.90 -3.72 20.98
C PHE A 272 31.83 -4.65 20.21
N SER A 273 32.36 -4.17 19.09
CA SER A 273 33.43 -4.83 18.34
C SER A 273 34.70 -3.98 18.44
N HIS A 274 35.79 -4.58 18.90
CA HIS A 274 37.10 -3.96 19.02
C HIS A 274 38.04 -4.40 17.90
#